data_AF-A0A6P6IPA4-F1
#
_entry.id   AF-A0A6P6IPA4-F1
#
_cell.length_a   1.000
_cell.length_b   1.000
_cell.length_c   1.000
_cell.angle_alpha   90.00
_cell.angle_beta   90.00
_cell.angle_gamma   90.00
#
_symmetry.space_group_name_H-M   'P 1'
#
loop_
_entity.id
_entity.type
_entity.pdbx_description
1 polymer ?
#
loop_
_entity_poly.entity_id
_entity_poly.type
_entity_poly.pdbx_seq_one_letter_code
_entity_poly.pdbx_strand_id
1 'polypeptide(L)'
;MTRAEAPCPGVCSTCGRWSALLLPGFQQAFSLVLLLLLPPPPPLPPRRRLLCGIMVCFRFSPVPGSGLVLLCLVLGAVSSYALELNLTDSGKATCLYAKWQMNFTIRYETTSKSYKTVTVSDLSTATYNGSACGEDQNGPKIAVQFGSGFSWVVNFTKEGSTYSIDGISFSYNISDNTTFPDAKDKGILTVYDPVRFRIPLNNIFRCNSLSTLEKDDVVQYYWDVHVQAFVQNGTVSTKEFLCEKDRTSTTVAPITPTTTPAPTTTPIPKEKPEVGSYSVNNSNGTCLLATMGLQLNITHEKVASIININPNTTDFTGNCHPQSALLRLNSSNIKFLDFVFAVKNENRFYLKEVNMSMYLVNGSVFSIANNNLSYWDAPLGSSYMCNKEQTVSVSGAFQINTFDLRVQPFNVMEGKYSTAQECSLDDDTILIPIIVGAGLSGLIIVIVIAYLIGRRKSYAGYQTL
;
A
#
# COMPACT_ATOMS: atom_id res chain seq x y z
N MET A 1 26.36 -70.19 2.19
CA MET A 1 26.90 -68.90 1.71
C MET A 1 25.72 -68.06 1.27
N THR A 2 25.31 -67.15 2.15
CA THR A 2 24.02 -66.46 2.10
C THR A 2 24.06 -65.27 1.15
N ARG A 3 23.01 -65.21 0.34
CA ARG A 3 22.69 -64.25 -0.71
C ARG A 3 22.54 -62.83 -0.13
N ALA A 4 23.20 -61.88 -0.77
CA ALA A 4 23.26 -60.46 -0.41
C ALA A 4 22.54 -59.63 -1.48
N GLU A 5 21.70 -58.69 -1.03
CA GLU A 5 21.15 -57.47 -1.67
C GLU A 5 20.04 -56.98 -0.71
N ALA A 6 19.90 -55.74 -0.23
CA ALA A 6 20.56 -54.46 -0.46
C ALA A 6 20.27 -53.54 0.77
N PRO A 7 21.10 -52.52 1.07
CA PRO A 7 20.68 -51.35 1.85
C PRO A 7 20.54 -50.10 0.97
N CYS A 8 19.42 -49.41 1.15
CA CYS A 8 19.14 -48.06 0.68
C CYS A 8 20.14 -47.01 1.23
N PRO A 9 20.25 -45.85 0.56
CA PRO A 9 21.48 -45.07 0.51
C PRO A 9 21.64 -44.02 1.62
N GLY A 10 22.89 -43.85 2.03
CA GLY A 10 23.60 -42.57 1.92
C GLY A 10 22.95 -41.35 2.57
N VAL A 11 23.22 -41.18 3.85
CA VAL A 11 23.14 -39.90 4.57
C VAL A 11 24.13 -38.93 3.91
N CYS A 12 23.61 -37.88 3.27
CA CYS A 12 24.41 -36.74 2.85
C CYS A 12 24.02 -35.51 3.68
N SER A 13 25.05 -35.00 4.34
CA SER A 13 25.18 -33.69 4.97
C SER A 13 24.60 -32.54 4.14
N THR A 14 23.72 -31.73 4.74
CA THR A 14 23.70 -30.25 4.64
C THR A 14 22.53 -29.69 5.45
N CYS A 15 22.78 -29.31 6.70
CA CYS A 15 22.05 -28.21 7.35
C CYS A 15 23.11 -27.28 7.94
N GLY A 16 23.71 -26.50 7.04
CA GLY A 16 24.81 -25.59 7.33
C GLY A 16 24.91 -24.58 6.21
N ARG A 17 24.12 -23.51 6.28
CA ARG A 17 24.36 -22.17 5.72
C ARG A 17 23.07 -21.38 5.66
N TRP A 18 22.73 -20.70 6.76
CA TRP A 18 22.21 -19.34 6.79
C TRP A 18 22.68 -18.74 8.12
N SER A 19 24.00 -18.55 8.21
CA SER A 19 24.68 -17.91 9.33
C SER A 19 25.65 -16.91 8.74
N ALA A 20 25.12 -15.83 8.16
CA ALA A 20 25.91 -14.69 7.73
C ALA A 20 24.96 -13.51 7.48
N LEU A 21 24.48 -12.90 8.57
CA LEU A 21 24.07 -11.49 8.70
C LEU A 21 23.43 -11.29 10.09
N LEU A 22 24.13 -11.74 11.13
CA LEU A 22 23.88 -11.31 12.50
C LEU A 22 25.25 -10.94 13.06
N LEU A 23 25.34 -9.71 13.58
CA LEU A 23 26.51 -9.24 14.30
C LEU A 23 26.89 -10.29 15.37
N PRO A 24 28.18 -10.62 15.52
CA PRO A 24 28.64 -11.72 16.38
C PRO A 24 28.33 -11.55 17.88
N GLY A 25 27.74 -10.43 18.30
CA GLY A 25 27.35 -10.15 19.68
C GLY A 25 26.02 -10.77 20.14
N PHE A 26 25.13 -11.20 19.25
CA PHE A 26 23.77 -11.65 19.66
C PHE A 26 23.65 -13.16 19.93
N GLN A 27 24.53 -13.98 19.35
CA GLN A 27 24.48 -15.45 19.51
C GLN A 27 24.95 -15.90 20.91
N GLN A 28 25.88 -15.18 21.53
CA GLN A 28 26.37 -15.51 22.88
C GLN A 28 25.38 -15.15 23.99
N ALA A 29 24.61 -14.07 23.82
CA ALA A 29 23.63 -13.63 24.83
C ALA A 29 22.44 -14.58 24.94
N PHE A 30 21.94 -15.12 23.82
CA PHE A 30 20.84 -16.08 23.82
C PHE A 30 21.24 -17.46 24.35
N SER A 31 22.48 -17.89 24.10
CA SER A 31 22.96 -19.20 24.55
C SER A 31 23.30 -19.24 26.05
N LEU A 32 23.73 -18.12 26.65
CA LEU A 32 23.99 -18.06 28.10
C LEU A 32 22.71 -18.05 28.95
N VAL A 33 21.65 -17.40 28.46
CA VAL A 33 20.37 -17.29 29.20
C VAL A 33 19.61 -18.62 29.23
N LEU A 34 19.72 -19.44 28.17
CA LEU A 34 19.09 -20.76 28.11
C LEU A 34 19.78 -21.81 28.99
N LEU A 35 21.08 -21.65 29.26
CA LEU A 35 21.86 -22.54 30.14
C LEU A 35 21.68 -22.26 31.64
N LEU A 36 21.20 -21.07 32.02
CA LEU A 36 21.01 -20.67 33.42
C LEU A 36 19.62 -21.03 33.99
N LEU A 37 18.70 -21.56 33.18
CA LEU A 37 17.30 -21.82 33.57
C LEU A 37 16.93 -23.31 33.71
N LEU A 38 17.85 -24.26 33.45
CA LEU A 38 17.58 -25.69 33.61
C LEU A 38 18.18 -26.23 34.93
N PRO A 39 17.39 -26.95 35.77
CA PRO A 39 17.93 -27.63 36.94
C PRO A 39 18.78 -28.86 36.53
N PRO A 40 19.75 -29.30 37.36
CA PRO A 40 20.58 -30.46 37.03
C PRO A 40 19.76 -31.76 37.04
N PRO A 41 20.11 -32.75 36.19
CA PRO A 41 19.34 -33.99 36.09
C PRO A 41 19.60 -34.93 37.27
N PRO A 42 18.59 -35.70 37.74
CA PRO A 42 18.79 -36.74 38.75
C PRO A 42 19.50 -37.97 38.16
N PRO A 43 20.15 -38.81 38.98
CA PRO A 43 20.81 -40.03 38.51
C PRO A 43 19.77 -41.11 38.16
N LEU A 44 19.96 -41.75 37.00
CA LEU A 44 19.10 -42.84 36.49
C LEU A 44 19.39 -44.18 37.19
N PRO A 45 18.36 -44.96 37.58
CA PRO A 45 18.47 -46.40 37.82
C PRO A 45 18.23 -47.23 36.54
N PRO A 46 18.55 -48.54 36.53
CA PRO A 46 18.73 -49.30 35.30
C PRO A 46 17.41 -49.83 34.68
N ARG A 47 17.50 -50.04 33.36
CA ARG A 47 16.53 -50.65 32.42
C ARG A 47 15.65 -51.77 33.00
N ARG A 48 14.33 -51.70 32.76
CA ARG A 48 13.60 -52.73 31.97
C ARG A 48 12.20 -52.28 31.46
N ARG A 49 12.02 -52.59 30.18
CA ARG A 49 10.89 -52.68 29.23
C ARG A 49 9.41 -52.76 29.68
N LEU A 50 8.58 -52.14 28.80
CA LEU A 50 7.16 -52.37 28.41
C LEU A 50 6.11 -52.06 29.52
N LEU A 51 4.96 -51.41 29.31
CA LEU A 51 4.01 -51.35 28.19
C LEU A 51 2.99 -50.20 28.42
N CYS A 52 2.31 -49.80 27.33
CA CYS A 52 0.99 -49.15 27.27
C CYS A 52 0.80 -47.71 27.79
N GLY A 53 0.42 -46.83 26.86
CA GLY A 53 0.00 -45.46 27.13
C GLY A 53 -1.33 -45.42 27.89
N ILE A 54 -1.34 -44.66 28.99
CA ILE A 54 -2.54 -44.27 29.72
C ILE A 54 -2.76 -42.79 29.45
N MET A 55 -3.93 -42.49 28.88
CA MET A 55 -4.49 -41.15 28.79
C MET A 55 -4.78 -40.66 30.20
N VAL A 56 -4.14 -39.57 30.64
CA VAL A 56 -4.44 -38.91 31.91
C VAL A 56 -4.96 -37.50 31.61
N CYS A 57 -6.27 -37.35 31.76
CA CYS A 57 -6.94 -36.06 31.90
C CYS A 57 -6.48 -35.37 33.18
N PHE A 58 -5.92 -34.17 33.11
CA PHE A 58 -5.70 -33.35 34.28
C PHE A 58 -7.01 -32.64 34.67
N ARG A 59 -7.69 -33.19 35.70
CA ARG A 59 -8.67 -32.43 36.48
C ARG A 59 -7.92 -31.43 37.37
N PHE A 60 -8.14 -30.14 37.15
CA PHE A 60 -7.76 -29.11 38.12
C PHE A 60 -8.84 -29.03 39.20
N SER A 61 -8.53 -29.48 40.41
CA SER A 61 -9.35 -29.20 41.60
C SER A 61 -9.01 -27.79 42.11
N PRO A 62 -10.00 -26.96 42.51
CA PRO A 62 -9.73 -25.64 43.05
C PRO A 62 -9.26 -25.74 44.52
N VAL A 63 -8.19 -25.03 44.85
CA VAL A 63 -7.78 -24.78 46.24
C VAL A 63 -8.67 -23.64 46.78
N PRO A 64 -9.38 -23.82 47.90
CA PRO A 64 -10.23 -22.79 48.47
C PRO A 64 -9.39 -21.75 49.22
N GLY A 65 -9.60 -20.47 48.95
CA GLY A 65 -9.11 -19.38 49.81
C GLY A 65 -8.02 -18.47 49.25
N SER A 66 -7.81 -18.41 47.93
CA SER A 66 -7.12 -17.27 47.31
C SER A 66 -8.11 -16.54 46.44
N GLY A 67 -8.56 -15.38 46.90
CA GLY A 67 -9.39 -14.47 46.12
C GLY A 67 -8.63 -14.07 44.86
N LEU A 68 -8.86 -14.79 43.77
CA LEU A 68 -8.64 -14.29 42.43
C LEU A 68 -9.54 -13.06 42.29
N VAL A 69 -8.95 -11.88 42.54
CA VAL A 69 -9.41 -10.67 41.88
C VAL A 69 -9.22 -10.97 40.40
N LEU A 70 -10.28 -11.50 39.79
CA LEU A 70 -10.44 -11.58 38.36
C LEU A 70 -10.46 -10.12 37.91
N LEU A 71 -9.28 -9.56 37.68
CA LEU A 71 -9.14 -8.39 36.85
C LEU A 71 -9.59 -8.89 35.48
N CYS A 72 -10.90 -8.83 35.24
CA CYS A 72 -11.44 -8.71 33.90
C CYS A 72 -10.80 -7.45 33.35
N LEU A 73 -9.59 -7.59 32.81
CA LEU A 73 -9.26 -6.94 31.57
C LEU A 73 -10.38 -7.39 30.65
N VAL A 74 -11.43 -6.59 30.64
CA VAL A 74 -12.18 -6.32 29.44
C VAL A 74 -11.10 -5.91 28.46
N LEU A 75 -10.45 -6.90 27.82
CA LEU A 75 -10.19 -6.82 26.41
C LEU A 75 -11.57 -6.48 25.88
N GLY A 76 -11.85 -5.17 25.84
CA GLY A 76 -12.92 -4.65 25.02
C GLY A 76 -12.73 -5.40 23.73
N ALA A 77 -13.75 -6.15 23.35
CA ALA A 77 -13.83 -6.64 22.00
C ALA A 77 -13.48 -5.41 21.17
N VAL A 78 -12.26 -5.35 20.64
CA VAL A 78 -11.86 -4.27 19.78
C VAL A 78 -12.70 -4.58 18.57
N SER A 79 -13.89 -3.95 18.52
CA SER A 79 -14.75 -3.98 17.36
C SER A 79 -13.86 -3.45 16.26
N SER A 80 -13.30 -4.38 15.48
CA SER A 80 -12.03 -4.18 14.79
C SER A 80 -12.22 -3.33 13.52
N TYR A 81 -13.45 -2.87 13.29
CA TYR A 81 -13.88 -2.12 12.13
C TYR A 81 -14.98 -1.15 12.56
N ALA A 82 -14.95 0.07 12.02
CA ALA A 82 -15.97 1.09 12.26
C ALA A 82 -17.26 0.77 11.47
N LEU A 83 -17.13 0.10 10.31
CA LEU A 83 -18.25 -0.22 9.41
C LEU A 83 -18.15 -1.67 8.92
N GLU A 84 -19.28 -2.37 8.95
CA GLU A 84 -19.44 -3.75 8.49
C GLU A 84 -20.83 -3.90 7.86
N LEU A 85 -20.86 -4.48 6.66
CA LEU A 85 -22.07 -4.76 5.92
C LEU A 85 -22.02 -6.15 5.30
N ASN A 86 -23.03 -6.96 5.59
CA ASN A 86 -23.30 -8.22 4.93
C ASN A 86 -24.69 -8.16 4.30
N LEU A 87 -24.76 -8.02 2.97
CA LEU A 87 -26.00 -8.02 2.23
C LEU A 87 -26.30 -9.43 1.73
N THR A 88 -27.55 -9.84 1.91
CA THR A 88 -28.07 -11.11 1.42
C THR A 88 -29.16 -10.88 0.38
N ASP A 89 -29.24 -11.78 -0.60
CA ASP A 89 -30.31 -11.80 -1.59
C ASP A 89 -31.62 -12.39 -1.02
N SER A 90 -32.65 -12.49 -1.86
CA SER A 90 -33.94 -13.08 -1.49
C SER A 90 -33.85 -14.56 -1.07
N GLY A 91 -32.79 -15.26 -1.49
CA GLY A 91 -32.45 -16.62 -1.09
C GLY A 91 -31.65 -16.73 0.20
N LYS A 92 -31.41 -15.61 0.90
CA LYS A 92 -30.52 -15.48 2.07
C LYS A 92 -29.05 -15.81 1.79
N ALA A 93 -28.65 -15.84 0.52
CA ALA A 93 -27.26 -16.01 0.15
C ALA A 93 -26.54 -14.65 0.20
N THR A 94 -25.35 -14.60 0.79
CA THR A 94 -24.51 -13.39 0.77
C THR A 94 -24.24 -12.99 -0.68
N CYS A 95 -24.57 -11.76 -1.04
CA CYS A 95 -24.37 -11.21 -2.38
C CYS A 95 -23.24 -10.16 -2.40
N LEU A 96 -23.06 -9.47 -1.27
CA LEU A 96 -22.04 -8.45 -1.06
C LEU A 96 -21.63 -8.47 0.39
N TYR A 97 -20.32 -8.42 0.62
CA TYR A 97 -19.72 -8.32 1.93
C TYR A 97 -18.69 -7.20 1.93
N ALA A 98 -18.71 -6.36 2.95
CA ALA A 98 -17.75 -5.29 3.12
C ALA A 98 -17.46 -5.02 4.60
N LYS A 99 -16.19 -4.75 4.92
CA LYS A 99 -15.70 -4.23 6.20
C LYS A 99 -14.66 -3.18 5.92
N TRP A 100 -14.73 -2.03 6.58
CA TRP A 100 -13.71 -1.00 6.40
C TRP A 100 -13.74 0.03 7.51
N GLN A 101 -12.70 0.85 7.54
CA GLN A 101 -12.67 2.09 8.31
C GLN A 101 -12.50 3.27 7.35
N MET A 102 -13.07 4.41 7.76
CA MET A 102 -12.99 5.64 7.00
C MET A 102 -13.10 6.86 7.91
N ASN A 103 -12.62 8.00 7.43
CA ASN A 103 -12.94 9.31 7.96
C ASN A 103 -12.89 10.34 6.81
N PHE A 104 -13.44 11.52 7.07
CA PHE A 104 -13.52 12.59 6.07
C PHE A 104 -13.03 13.90 6.66
N THR A 105 -12.34 14.69 5.86
CA THR A 105 -11.97 16.07 6.17
C THR A 105 -12.60 16.98 5.14
N ILE A 106 -13.35 17.98 5.58
CA ILE A 106 -14.08 18.92 4.72
C ILE A 106 -13.60 20.32 5.06
N ARG A 107 -13.06 21.02 4.07
CA ARG A 107 -12.73 22.44 4.16
C ARG A 107 -13.90 23.25 3.62
N TYR A 108 -14.25 24.37 4.26
CA TYR A 108 -15.35 25.20 3.80
C TYR A 108 -15.11 26.69 4.07
N GLU A 109 -15.65 27.54 3.21
CA GLU A 109 -15.60 28.99 3.36
C GLU A 109 -16.69 29.46 4.34
N THR A 110 -16.33 30.39 5.21
CA THR A 110 -17.25 31.02 6.16
C THR A 110 -17.74 32.37 5.65
N THR A 111 -18.83 32.89 6.24
CA THR A 111 -19.39 34.20 5.92
C THR A 111 -18.40 35.36 6.11
N SER A 112 -17.34 35.17 6.92
CA SER A 112 -16.25 36.13 7.12
C SER A 112 -15.15 36.07 6.06
N LYS A 113 -15.32 35.26 5.00
CA LYS A 113 -14.30 34.99 3.95
C LYS A 113 -13.04 34.29 4.48
N SER A 114 -13.14 33.60 5.62
CA SER A 114 -12.10 32.72 6.15
C SER A 114 -12.47 31.25 5.91
N TYR A 115 -11.49 30.34 5.96
CA TYR A 115 -11.73 28.91 5.79
C TYR A 115 -11.67 28.18 7.13
N LYS A 116 -12.58 27.22 7.34
CA LYS A 116 -12.58 26.28 8.46
C LYS A 116 -12.51 24.86 7.91
N THR A 117 -12.06 23.94 8.76
CA THR A 117 -11.94 22.51 8.42
C THR A 117 -12.62 21.69 9.50
N VAL A 118 -13.44 20.73 9.08
CA VAL A 118 -14.14 19.78 9.96
C VAL A 118 -13.66 18.38 9.62
N THR A 119 -13.44 17.57 10.65
CA THR A 119 -13.12 16.14 10.50
C THR A 119 -14.28 15.31 11.03
N VAL A 120 -14.77 14.40 10.20
CA VAL A 120 -15.86 13.47 10.51
C VAL A 120 -15.26 12.10 10.76
N SER A 121 -15.20 11.71 12.04
CA SER A 121 -14.59 10.44 12.48
C SER A 121 -15.53 9.55 13.28
N ASP A 122 -16.61 10.11 13.85
CA ASP A 122 -17.62 9.33 14.57
C ASP A 122 -18.68 8.81 13.58
N LEU A 123 -18.54 7.53 13.24
CA LEU A 123 -19.42 6.83 12.30
C LEU A 123 -20.29 5.78 13.01
N SER A 124 -20.38 5.83 14.34
CA SER A 124 -21.04 4.81 15.18
C SER A 124 -22.55 4.67 14.94
N THR A 125 -23.19 5.65 14.29
CA THR A 125 -24.62 5.67 13.96
C THR A 125 -24.92 5.32 12.50
N ALA A 126 -23.99 4.70 11.79
CA ALA A 126 -24.14 4.37 10.38
C ALA A 126 -25.37 3.48 10.09
N THR A 127 -26.19 3.89 9.13
CA THR A 127 -27.27 3.06 8.58
C THR A 127 -26.97 2.71 7.12
N TYR A 128 -27.40 1.52 6.69
CA TYR A 128 -27.10 1.00 5.34
C TYR A 128 -28.30 1.09 4.39
N ASN A 129 -29.24 2.00 4.69
CA ASN A 129 -30.48 2.16 3.93
C ASN A 129 -30.17 2.56 2.48
N GLY A 130 -30.66 1.76 1.54
CA GLY A 130 -30.41 1.95 0.10
C GLY A 130 -29.25 1.11 -0.45
N SER A 131 -28.56 0.33 0.38
CA SER A 131 -27.65 -0.73 -0.08
C SER A 131 -28.43 -1.87 -0.71
N ALA A 132 -27.91 -2.47 -1.79
CA ALA A 132 -28.59 -3.52 -2.53
C ALA A 132 -27.61 -4.48 -3.21
N CYS A 133 -28.03 -5.73 -3.40
CA CYS A 133 -27.28 -6.76 -4.14
C CYS A 133 -27.15 -6.49 -5.65
N GLY A 134 -27.94 -5.55 -6.18
CA GLY A 134 -28.05 -5.36 -7.62
C GLY A 134 -28.97 -6.39 -8.29
N GLU A 135 -29.53 -6.01 -9.44
CA GLU A 135 -30.29 -6.88 -10.35
C GLU A 135 -29.48 -7.06 -11.65
N ASP A 136 -29.84 -7.96 -12.55
CA ASP A 136 -29.00 -8.38 -13.70
C ASP A 136 -28.41 -7.22 -14.57
N GLN A 137 -29.01 -6.03 -14.56
CA GLN A 137 -28.49 -4.83 -15.26
C GLN A 137 -27.82 -3.79 -14.35
N ASN A 138 -28.08 -3.80 -13.04
CA ASN A 138 -27.51 -2.85 -12.07
C ASN A 138 -26.71 -3.60 -11.03
N GLY A 139 -25.41 -3.35 -10.93
CA GLY A 139 -24.60 -4.06 -9.94
C GLY A 139 -24.91 -3.66 -8.48
N PRO A 140 -24.33 -4.39 -7.50
CA PRO A 140 -24.48 -4.10 -6.09
C PRO A 140 -24.08 -2.67 -5.77
N LYS A 141 -24.65 -2.14 -4.70
CA LYS A 141 -24.26 -0.84 -4.15
C LYS A 141 -24.28 -0.88 -2.63
N ILE A 142 -23.37 -0.12 -2.04
CA ILE A 142 -23.36 0.17 -0.61
C ILE A 142 -23.74 1.63 -0.47
N ALA A 143 -24.81 1.90 0.26
CA ALA A 143 -25.22 3.24 0.66
C ALA A 143 -25.17 3.32 2.18
N VAL A 144 -24.39 4.27 2.68
CA VAL A 144 -24.21 4.54 4.09
C VAL A 144 -24.71 5.95 4.39
N GLN A 145 -25.45 6.08 5.48
CA GLN A 145 -25.90 7.38 6.00
C GLN A 145 -25.36 7.53 7.42
N PHE A 146 -24.70 8.65 7.69
CA PHE A 146 -24.14 8.99 9.01
C PHE A 146 -24.90 10.18 9.58
N GLY A 147 -25.64 9.94 10.67
CA GLY A 147 -26.56 10.93 11.22
C GLY A 147 -27.52 11.49 10.17
N SER A 148 -27.89 12.77 10.30
CA SER A 148 -28.75 13.48 9.35
C SER A 148 -27.99 14.28 8.28
N GLY A 149 -26.66 14.37 8.40
CA GLY A 149 -25.85 15.34 7.65
C GLY A 149 -25.02 14.74 6.52
N PHE A 150 -24.76 13.43 6.51
CA PHE A 150 -23.79 12.82 5.61
C PHE A 150 -24.32 11.56 4.93
N SER A 151 -23.99 11.39 3.65
CA SER A 151 -24.29 10.18 2.89
C SER A 151 -23.09 9.78 2.04
N TRP A 152 -22.77 8.50 2.03
CA TRP A 152 -21.69 7.93 1.25
C TRP A 152 -22.21 6.74 0.45
N VAL A 153 -21.96 6.71 -0.85
CA VAL A 153 -22.46 5.66 -1.74
C VAL A 153 -21.33 5.17 -2.62
N VAL A 154 -21.19 3.85 -2.72
CA VAL A 154 -20.29 3.22 -3.68
C VAL A 154 -21.04 2.19 -4.51
N ASN A 155 -20.75 2.21 -5.82
CA ASN A 155 -21.35 1.30 -6.80
C ASN A 155 -20.32 0.27 -7.28
N PHE A 156 -20.78 -0.95 -7.51
CA PHE A 156 -19.98 -2.03 -8.07
C PHE A 156 -20.53 -2.44 -9.42
N THR A 157 -19.66 -2.55 -10.41
CA THR A 157 -20.06 -2.93 -11.78
C THR A 157 -19.33 -4.20 -12.18
N LYS A 158 -20.06 -5.21 -12.66
CA LYS A 158 -19.48 -6.46 -13.16
C LYS A 158 -19.11 -6.30 -14.63
N GLU A 159 -17.91 -6.73 -14.98
CA GLU A 159 -17.46 -6.81 -16.37
C GLU A 159 -16.72 -8.14 -16.60
N GLY A 160 -17.41 -9.05 -17.29
CA GLY A 160 -16.90 -10.40 -17.57
C GLY A 160 -16.60 -11.19 -16.29
N SER A 161 -15.32 -11.52 -16.10
CA SER A 161 -14.81 -12.27 -14.94
C SER A 161 -14.30 -11.38 -13.80
N THR A 162 -14.46 -10.06 -13.90
CA THR A 162 -14.02 -9.08 -12.91
C THR A 162 -15.17 -8.19 -12.49
N TYR A 163 -15.03 -7.50 -11.36
CA TYR A 163 -15.88 -6.36 -11.02
C TYR A 163 -15.01 -5.15 -10.70
N SER A 164 -15.56 -3.96 -10.95
CA SER A 164 -14.96 -2.72 -10.54
C SER A 164 -15.76 -2.05 -9.44
N ILE A 165 -15.05 -1.42 -8.51
CA ILE A 165 -15.60 -0.32 -7.74
C ILE A 165 -15.67 0.85 -8.73
N ASP A 166 -16.86 1.35 -9.07
CA ASP A 166 -17.07 2.26 -10.21
C ASP A 166 -16.87 3.74 -9.84
N GLY A 167 -17.36 4.10 -8.66
CA GLY A 167 -17.22 5.44 -8.11
C GLY A 167 -17.80 5.55 -6.71
N ILE A 168 -17.25 6.49 -5.96
CA ILE A 168 -17.66 6.84 -4.61
C ILE A 168 -18.30 8.23 -4.66
N SER A 169 -19.55 8.33 -4.21
CA SER A 169 -20.25 9.59 -4.01
C SER A 169 -20.30 9.92 -2.53
N PHE A 170 -19.73 11.04 -2.12
CA PHE A 170 -19.85 11.57 -0.77
C PHE A 170 -20.68 12.85 -0.79
N SER A 171 -21.77 12.88 -0.03
CA SER A 171 -22.66 14.02 0.10
C SER A 171 -22.72 14.50 1.54
N TYR A 172 -22.69 15.82 1.74
CA TYR A 172 -22.82 16.44 3.05
C TYR A 172 -23.70 17.69 3.01
N ASN A 173 -24.47 17.90 4.09
CA ASN A 173 -25.33 19.06 4.24
C ASN A 173 -24.59 20.21 4.92
N ILE A 174 -24.06 21.14 4.11
CA ILE A 174 -23.32 22.31 4.61
C ILE A 174 -24.22 23.33 5.32
N SER A 175 -25.55 23.17 5.25
CA SER A 175 -26.49 23.99 6.04
C SER A 175 -26.54 23.61 7.52
N ASP A 176 -26.00 22.46 7.92
CA ASP A 176 -25.95 22.07 9.32
C ASP A 176 -24.98 22.97 10.10
N ASN A 177 -25.52 23.93 10.85
CA ASN A 177 -24.73 24.88 11.62
C ASN A 177 -24.00 24.27 12.81
N THR A 178 -24.37 23.06 13.25
CA THR A 178 -23.67 22.36 14.33
C THR A 178 -22.33 21.81 13.85
N THR A 179 -22.33 21.25 12.65
CA THR A 179 -21.14 20.70 11.99
C THR A 179 -20.35 21.79 11.25
N PHE A 180 -21.04 22.69 10.54
CA PHE A 180 -20.46 23.72 9.68
C PHE A 180 -20.85 25.14 10.14
N PRO A 181 -20.37 25.57 11.32
CA PRO A 181 -20.69 26.90 11.85
C PRO A 181 -20.16 27.99 10.91
N ASP A 182 -21.01 28.99 10.68
CA ASP A 182 -20.76 30.16 9.84
C ASP A 182 -20.49 29.84 8.36
N ALA A 183 -20.86 28.65 7.87
CA ALA A 183 -20.66 28.31 6.46
C ALA A 183 -21.34 29.33 5.53
N LYS A 184 -20.60 29.81 4.54
CA LYS A 184 -21.07 30.74 3.52
C LYS A 184 -22.07 30.06 2.59
N ASP A 185 -21.72 28.88 2.12
CA ASP A 185 -22.57 28.07 1.25
C ASP A 185 -23.64 27.32 2.07
N LYS A 186 -24.75 26.98 1.40
CA LYS A 186 -25.90 26.29 1.99
C LYS A 186 -26.40 25.22 1.01
N GLY A 187 -26.94 24.14 1.56
CA GLY A 187 -27.52 23.03 0.81
C GLY A 187 -26.75 21.72 0.99
N ILE A 188 -27.04 20.77 0.10
CA ILE A 188 -26.32 19.50 0.04
C ILE A 188 -25.27 19.63 -1.05
N LEU A 189 -24.02 19.38 -0.69
CA LEU A 189 -22.91 19.30 -1.62
C LEU A 189 -22.55 17.83 -1.82
N THR A 190 -22.22 17.45 -3.05
CA THR A 190 -21.87 16.08 -3.43
C THR A 190 -20.56 16.07 -4.20
N VAL A 191 -19.62 15.28 -3.73
CA VAL A 191 -18.34 14.99 -4.39
C VAL A 191 -18.41 13.57 -4.97
N TYR A 192 -17.97 13.41 -6.22
CA TYR A 192 -17.93 12.12 -6.90
C TYR A 192 -16.50 11.76 -7.29
N ASP A 193 -15.98 10.69 -6.71
CA ASP A 193 -14.64 10.17 -6.95
C ASP A 193 -14.72 8.90 -7.79
N PRO A 194 -14.28 8.93 -9.07
CA PRO A 194 -14.17 7.73 -9.85
C PRO A 194 -13.06 6.86 -9.28
N VAL A 195 -13.45 5.70 -8.76
CA VAL A 195 -12.51 4.64 -8.34
C VAL A 195 -12.51 3.63 -9.47
N ARG A 196 -11.37 3.06 -9.85
CA ARG A 196 -11.32 2.07 -10.95
C ARG A 196 -10.42 0.88 -10.62
N PHE A 197 -10.62 0.30 -9.44
CA PHE A 197 -10.01 -0.98 -9.09
C PHE A 197 -10.76 -2.11 -9.78
N ARG A 198 -10.07 -2.91 -10.59
CA ARG A 198 -10.62 -4.18 -11.11
C ARG A 198 -10.21 -5.31 -10.20
N ILE A 199 -11.21 -6.00 -9.67
CA ILE A 199 -11.05 -7.12 -8.73
C ILE A 199 -11.58 -8.37 -9.43
N PRO A 200 -10.82 -9.49 -9.45
CA PRO A 200 -11.32 -10.75 -9.96
C PRO A 200 -12.59 -11.19 -9.20
N LEU A 201 -13.58 -11.74 -9.91
CA LEU A 201 -14.68 -12.43 -9.26
C LEU A 201 -14.12 -13.59 -8.42
N ASN A 202 -14.80 -13.90 -7.31
CA ASN A 202 -14.38 -14.92 -6.34
C ASN A 202 -13.08 -14.61 -5.58
N ASN A 203 -12.67 -13.35 -5.54
CA ASN A 203 -11.65 -12.87 -4.61
C ASN A 203 -12.24 -11.81 -3.67
N ILE A 204 -11.80 -11.79 -2.42
CA ILE A 204 -12.06 -10.68 -1.51
C ILE A 204 -10.93 -9.65 -1.69
N PHE A 205 -11.28 -8.41 -2.03
CA PHE A 205 -10.31 -7.33 -2.05
C PHE A 205 -9.92 -6.98 -0.63
N ARG A 206 -8.62 -6.80 -0.39
CA ARG A 206 -8.09 -6.41 0.90
C ARG A 206 -7.06 -5.28 0.76
N CYS A 207 -7.23 -4.24 1.58
CA CYS A 207 -6.29 -3.13 1.68
C CYS A 207 -6.26 -2.60 3.12
N ASN A 208 -5.26 -3.01 3.88
CA ASN A 208 -4.98 -2.55 5.23
C ASN A 208 -4.33 -1.16 5.21
N SER A 209 -3.48 -0.87 4.21
CA SER A 209 -2.85 0.44 4.07
C SER A 209 -3.85 1.58 3.90
N LEU A 210 -3.50 2.75 4.46
CA LEU A 210 -4.25 4.00 4.29
C LEU A 210 -4.32 4.41 2.81
N SER A 211 -5.53 4.60 2.32
CA SER A 211 -5.86 5.11 0.99
C SER A 211 -6.58 6.45 1.10
N THR A 212 -6.23 7.40 0.23
CA THR A 212 -6.73 8.78 0.28
C THR A 212 -7.32 9.19 -1.06
N LEU A 213 -8.52 9.75 -1.04
CA LEU A 213 -9.17 10.38 -2.19
C LEU A 213 -9.37 11.86 -1.87
N GLU A 214 -8.79 12.74 -2.69
CA GLU A 214 -8.91 14.19 -2.53
C GLU A 214 -9.58 14.77 -3.78
N LYS A 215 -10.69 15.46 -3.55
CA LYS A 215 -11.42 16.15 -4.61
C LYS A 215 -12.17 17.34 -4.06
N ASP A 216 -12.07 18.45 -4.78
CA ASP A 216 -12.60 19.75 -4.37
C ASP A 216 -12.07 20.13 -2.97
N ASP A 217 -12.95 20.40 -2.01
CA ASP A 217 -12.58 20.72 -0.63
C ASP A 217 -12.75 19.53 0.35
N VAL A 218 -12.82 18.31 -0.19
CA VAL A 218 -13.03 17.08 0.59
C VAL A 218 -11.85 16.13 0.42
N VAL A 219 -11.32 15.67 1.56
CA VAL A 219 -10.35 14.57 1.64
C VAL A 219 -10.99 13.39 2.35
N GLN A 220 -10.98 12.23 1.72
CA GLN A 220 -11.57 11.00 2.22
C GLN A 220 -10.46 9.99 2.48
N TYR A 221 -10.44 9.39 3.66
CA TYR A 221 -9.43 8.41 4.04
C TYR A 221 -10.10 7.06 4.28
N TYR A 222 -9.45 5.99 3.85
CA TYR A 222 -9.91 4.61 3.96
C TYR A 222 -8.77 3.72 4.41
N TRP A 223 -9.01 2.79 5.33
CA TRP A 223 -8.03 1.79 5.75
C TRP A 223 -8.73 0.54 6.25
N ASP A 224 -7.97 -0.55 6.35
CA ASP A 224 -8.49 -1.87 6.75
C ASP A 224 -9.75 -2.28 5.97
N VAL A 225 -9.69 -2.08 4.65
CA VAL A 225 -10.78 -2.36 3.70
C VAL A 225 -10.76 -3.82 3.30
N HIS A 226 -11.89 -4.49 3.47
CA HIS A 226 -12.20 -5.82 2.95
C HIS A 226 -13.51 -5.73 2.19
N VAL A 227 -13.53 -6.02 0.90
CA VAL A 227 -14.78 -5.99 0.12
C VAL A 227 -14.82 -7.09 -0.92
N GLN A 228 -15.97 -7.78 -0.97
CA GLN A 228 -16.32 -8.68 -2.04
C GLN A 228 -17.73 -8.37 -2.51
N ALA A 229 -17.85 -7.86 -3.73
CA ALA A 229 -19.12 -7.73 -4.43
C ALA A 229 -19.35 -8.97 -5.31
N PHE A 230 -20.60 -9.22 -5.70
CA PHE A 230 -20.98 -10.35 -6.54
C PHE A 230 -20.54 -11.70 -5.96
N VAL A 231 -20.75 -11.89 -4.66
CA VAL A 231 -20.40 -13.13 -3.95
C VAL A 231 -21.17 -14.30 -4.57
N GLN A 232 -20.44 -15.34 -5.00
CA GLN A 232 -21.03 -16.53 -5.60
C GLN A 232 -21.36 -17.56 -4.52
N ASN A 233 -22.49 -18.26 -4.68
CA ASN A 233 -22.93 -19.34 -3.79
C ASN A 233 -23.08 -18.91 -2.31
N GLY A 234 -23.32 -17.62 -2.05
CA GLY A 234 -23.58 -17.11 -0.71
C GLY A 234 -22.40 -17.10 0.26
N THR A 235 -21.20 -17.47 -0.21
CA THR A 235 -20.02 -17.67 0.67
C THR A 235 -18.89 -16.73 0.26
N VAL A 236 -18.43 -15.91 1.21
CA VAL A 236 -17.31 -14.98 1.02
C VAL A 236 -16.03 -15.78 0.73
N SER A 237 -15.27 -15.33 -0.24
CA SER A 237 -14.04 -15.97 -0.68
C SER A 237 -12.94 -15.83 0.35
N THR A 238 -12.14 -16.88 0.49
CA THR A 238 -10.89 -16.88 1.27
C THR A 238 -9.68 -16.46 0.44
N LYS A 239 -9.85 -16.29 -0.89
CA LYS A 239 -8.77 -15.84 -1.78
C LYS A 239 -8.69 -14.32 -1.76
N GLU A 240 -7.60 -13.79 -1.26
CA GLU A 240 -7.38 -12.35 -1.16
C GLU A 240 -6.84 -11.76 -2.48
N PHE A 241 -7.31 -10.58 -2.84
CA PHE A 241 -6.70 -9.71 -3.84
C PHE A 241 -6.23 -8.44 -3.15
N LEU A 242 -4.92 -8.31 -2.98
CA LEU A 242 -4.31 -7.23 -2.19
C LEU A 242 -4.19 -5.95 -3.02
N CYS A 243 -4.40 -4.80 -2.39
CA CYS A 243 -4.03 -3.52 -2.97
C CYS A 243 -2.51 -3.39 -3.09
N GLU A 244 -2.05 -2.53 -3.99
CA GLU A 244 -0.61 -2.43 -4.33
C GLU A 244 0.27 -2.09 -3.11
N LYS A 245 -0.22 -1.24 -2.20
CA LYS A 245 0.50 -0.84 -0.99
C LYS A 245 0.74 -2.02 -0.02
N ASP A 246 -0.10 -3.04 -0.06
CA ASP A 246 -0.02 -4.21 0.83
C ASP A 246 0.74 -5.39 0.21
N ARG A 247 1.12 -5.30 -1.07
CA ARG A 247 1.89 -6.35 -1.73
C ARG A 247 3.33 -6.29 -1.24
N THR A 248 3.76 -7.30 -0.49
CA THR A 248 5.15 -7.45 -0.08
C THR A 248 6.04 -7.70 -1.31
N SER A 249 6.98 -6.78 -1.53
CA SER A 249 8.03 -6.92 -2.54
C SER A 249 8.84 -8.19 -2.25
N THR A 250 8.67 -9.22 -3.09
CA THR A 250 9.42 -10.46 -2.95
C THR A 250 10.76 -10.31 -3.67
N THR A 251 11.81 -10.40 -2.86
CA THR A 251 13.24 -10.28 -3.13
C THR A 251 13.77 -11.11 -4.31
N VAL A 252 14.66 -10.48 -5.07
CA VAL A 252 15.48 -10.99 -6.19
C VAL A 252 16.30 -12.23 -5.79
N ALA A 253 16.29 -13.28 -6.63
CA ALA A 253 17.14 -14.47 -6.47
C ALA A 253 18.43 -14.40 -7.32
N PRO A 254 19.53 -15.10 -6.93
CA PRO A 254 20.87 -14.92 -7.49
C PRO A 254 21.11 -15.62 -8.84
N ILE A 255 21.82 -14.92 -9.72
CA ILE A 255 22.31 -15.35 -11.04
C ILE A 255 23.42 -16.42 -10.96
N THR A 256 23.28 -17.50 -11.73
CA THR A 256 24.38 -18.39 -12.14
C THR A 256 24.34 -18.55 -13.66
N PRO A 257 25.46 -18.40 -14.40
CA PRO A 257 25.42 -18.40 -15.87
C PRO A 257 25.62 -19.81 -16.44
N THR A 258 24.72 -20.31 -17.28
CA THR A 258 25.09 -21.27 -18.35
C THR A 258 24.08 -21.33 -19.50
N THR A 259 24.62 -21.10 -20.70
CA THR A 259 24.24 -21.37 -22.11
C THR A 259 22.91 -22.06 -22.49
N THR A 260 22.28 -21.45 -23.52
CA THR A 260 21.15 -21.77 -24.43
C THR A 260 21.40 -23.05 -25.31
N PRO A 261 20.41 -23.68 -26.02
CA PRO A 261 19.16 -23.12 -26.55
C PRO A 261 17.81 -23.91 -26.57
N ALA A 262 16.72 -23.13 -26.40
CA ALA A 262 15.36 -23.12 -27.01
C ALA A 262 14.36 -24.31 -26.89
N PRO A 263 13.03 -24.09 -27.07
CA PRO A 263 12.16 -22.96 -26.68
C PRO A 263 10.89 -23.43 -25.91
N THR A 264 10.55 -22.77 -24.79
CA THR A 264 9.20 -22.88 -24.20
C THR A 264 8.73 -21.50 -23.75
N THR A 265 7.70 -21.00 -24.42
CA THR A 265 7.06 -19.70 -24.18
C THR A 265 6.49 -19.63 -22.76
N THR A 266 7.19 -18.89 -21.90
CA THR A 266 6.78 -18.46 -20.55
C THR A 266 6.38 -16.98 -20.64
N PRO A 267 5.41 -16.46 -19.85
CA PRO A 267 4.94 -15.08 -19.99
C PRO A 267 6.07 -14.11 -19.65
N ILE A 268 6.26 -13.13 -20.53
CA ILE A 268 7.29 -12.09 -20.44
C ILE A 268 7.19 -11.33 -19.10
N PRO A 269 8.29 -11.20 -18.32
CA PRO A 269 8.38 -10.22 -17.24
C PRO A 269 8.25 -8.81 -17.81
N LYS A 270 7.39 -7.96 -17.22
CA LYS A 270 7.25 -6.55 -17.64
C LYS A 270 8.63 -5.87 -17.65
N GLU A 271 9.08 -5.46 -18.83
CA GLU A 271 10.40 -4.89 -19.05
C GLU A 271 10.43 -3.42 -18.60
N LYS A 272 11.39 -3.07 -17.73
CA LYS A 272 11.69 -1.69 -17.30
C LYS A 272 12.04 -0.87 -18.54
N PRO A 273 11.45 0.32 -18.76
CA PRO A 273 11.74 1.13 -19.93
C PRO A 273 13.20 1.63 -19.92
N GLU A 274 13.78 1.80 -21.12
CA GLU A 274 15.10 2.38 -21.30
C GLU A 274 15.07 3.86 -20.87
N VAL A 275 16.15 4.31 -20.22
CA VAL A 275 16.26 5.65 -19.68
C VAL A 275 16.74 6.61 -20.78
N GLY A 276 15.92 7.61 -21.10
CA GLY A 276 16.29 8.68 -22.03
C GLY A 276 16.93 9.87 -21.31
N SER A 277 17.82 10.58 -21.99
CA SER A 277 18.40 11.85 -21.54
C SER A 277 18.07 12.97 -22.53
N TYR A 278 17.40 13.99 -22.03
CA TYR A 278 16.85 15.11 -22.79
C TYR A 278 17.47 16.42 -22.31
N SER A 279 17.95 17.24 -23.24
CA SER A 279 18.62 18.51 -22.95
C SER A 279 18.03 19.61 -23.82
N VAL A 280 17.21 20.48 -23.21
CA VAL A 280 16.57 21.58 -23.91
C VAL A 280 17.42 22.83 -23.75
N ASN A 281 17.79 23.42 -24.89
CA ASN A 281 18.58 24.64 -24.96
C ASN A 281 17.70 25.84 -25.35
N ASN A 282 18.03 26.99 -24.77
CA ASN A 282 17.49 28.29 -25.16
C ASN A 282 18.64 29.19 -25.65
N SER A 283 18.34 30.44 -26.04
CA SER A 283 19.33 31.42 -26.50
C SER A 283 20.50 31.63 -25.53
N ASN A 284 20.26 31.41 -24.22
CA ASN A 284 21.21 31.66 -23.14
C ASN A 284 21.87 30.36 -22.61
N GLY A 285 21.74 29.24 -23.32
CA GLY A 285 22.30 27.93 -22.95
C GLY A 285 21.23 26.91 -22.54
N THR A 286 21.67 25.79 -21.96
CA THR A 286 20.76 24.73 -21.48
C THR A 286 19.84 25.27 -20.40
N CYS A 287 18.54 25.01 -20.52
CA CYS A 287 17.53 25.55 -19.63
C CYS A 287 16.67 24.48 -18.96
N LEU A 288 16.69 23.25 -19.49
CA LEU A 288 16.04 22.09 -18.87
C LEU A 288 16.86 20.84 -19.18
N LEU A 289 17.13 20.06 -18.13
CA LEU A 289 17.71 18.73 -18.21
C LEU A 289 16.71 17.71 -17.65
N ALA A 290 16.56 16.59 -18.33
CA ALA A 290 15.70 15.52 -17.88
C ALA A 290 16.29 14.16 -18.25
N THR A 291 16.42 13.27 -17.28
CA THR A 291 16.85 11.88 -17.45
C THR A 291 15.75 11.03 -16.86
N MET A 292 15.09 10.20 -17.67
CA MET A 292 14.00 9.36 -17.19
C MET A 292 13.67 8.23 -18.17
N GLY A 293 13.41 7.05 -17.63
CA GLY A 293 12.68 6.00 -18.33
C GLY A 293 11.18 6.25 -18.19
N LEU A 294 10.43 6.11 -19.28
CA LEU A 294 9.00 6.41 -19.34
C LEU A 294 8.20 5.19 -19.79
N GLN A 295 7.19 4.83 -19.01
CA GLN A 295 6.19 3.83 -19.36
C GLN A 295 4.81 4.46 -19.28
N LEU A 296 4.14 4.53 -20.42
CA LEU A 296 2.81 5.10 -20.57
C LEU A 296 1.77 4.00 -20.32
N ASN A 297 0.88 4.23 -19.37
CA ASN A 297 -0.25 3.35 -19.10
C ASN A 297 -1.54 4.06 -19.52
N ILE A 298 -2.10 3.61 -20.64
CA ILE A 298 -3.22 4.25 -21.32
C ILE A 298 -4.41 3.29 -21.32
N THR A 299 -5.57 3.78 -20.92
CA THR A 299 -6.82 3.03 -20.97
C THR A 299 -7.76 3.70 -21.96
N HIS A 300 -7.90 3.11 -23.15
CA HIS A 300 -8.81 3.59 -24.19
C HIS A 300 -9.85 2.51 -24.51
N GLU A 301 -11.14 2.87 -24.55
CA GLU A 301 -12.25 1.92 -24.82
C GLU A 301 -12.17 0.64 -23.96
N LYS A 302 -11.77 0.78 -22.68
CA LYS A 302 -11.61 -0.30 -21.69
C LYS A 302 -10.44 -1.26 -21.94
N VAL A 303 -9.62 -1.03 -22.96
CA VAL A 303 -8.37 -1.75 -23.20
C VAL A 303 -7.22 -0.96 -22.57
N ALA A 304 -6.56 -1.56 -21.58
CA ALA A 304 -5.33 -1.03 -21.01
C ALA A 304 -4.15 -1.41 -21.92
N SER A 305 -3.39 -0.40 -22.33
CA SER A 305 -2.18 -0.52 -23.13
C SER A 305 -1.02 0.08 -22.36
N ILE A 306 0.06 -0.70 -22.25
CA ILE A 306 1.32 -0.24 -21.66
C ILE A 306 2.29 -0.02 -22.81
N ILE A 307 2.84 1.18 -22.90
CA ILE A 307 3.76 1.59 -23.96
C ILE A 307 5.02 2.11 -23.30
N ASN A 308 6.13 1.39 -23.43
CA ASN A 308 7.44 1.90 -23.04
C ASN A 308 7.93 2.89 -24.10
N ILE A 309 8.37 4.07 -23.67
CA ILE A 309 9.05 5.02 -24.54
C ILE A 309 10.45 4.50 -24.79
N ASN A 310 10.80 4.37 -26.07
CA ASN A 310 12.17 4.09 -26.47
C ASN A 310 12.88 5.42 -26.80
N PRO A 311 13.89 5.84 -26.02
CA PRO A 311 14.58 7.10 -26.24
C PRO A 311 15.38 7.13 -27.56
N ASN A 312 15.81 5.97 -28.08
CA ASN A 312 16.55 5.88 -29.34
C ASN A 312 15.67 6.18 -30.58
N THR A 313 14.35 6.09 -30.43
CA THR A 313 13.38 6.35 -31.51
C THR A 313 12.40 7.47 -31.18
N THR A 314 12.70 8.27 -30.15
CA THR A 314 11.85 9.37 -29.69
C THR A 314 12.64 10.66 -29.78
N ASP A 315 12.16 11.57 -30.62
CA ASP A 315 12.71 12.92 -30.70
C ASP A 315 12.20 13.76 -29.53
N PHE A 316 12.96 14.81 -29.20
CA PHE A 316 12.55 15.76 -28.18
C PHE A 316 12.77 17.20 -28.64
N THR A 317 11.89 18.08 -28.20
CA THR A 317 11.96 19.53 -28.38
C THR A 317 11.53 20.20 -27.08
N GLY A 318 11.69 21.52 -27.00
CA GLY A 318 11.27 22.24 -25.81
C GLY A 318 11.60 23.72 -25.89
N ASN A 319 11.11 24.46 -24.91
CA ASN A 319 11.47 25.85 -24.71
C ASN A 319 11.38 26.20 -23.22
N CYS A 320 12.12 27.22 -22.82
CA CYS A 320 12.05 27.73 -21.46
C CYS A 320 11.79 29.23 -21.48
N HIS A 321 10.85 29.63 -20.63
CA HIS A 321 10.53 31.00 -20.27
C HIS A 321 10.87 31.20 -18.79
N PRO A 322 10.87 32.44 -18.27
CA PRO A 322 11.22 32.70 -16.88
C PRO A 322 10.34 31.95 -15.85
N GLN A 323 9.08 31.67 -16.18
CA GLN A 323 8.12 31.02 -15.26
C GLN A 323 7.62 29.65 -15.73
N SER A 324 7.96 29.23 -16.95
CA SER A 324 7.50 27.96 -17.53
C SER A 324 8.57 27.31 -18.40
N ALA A 325 8.69 25.99 -18.32
CA ALA A 325 9.59 25.23 -19.18
C ALA A 325 8.85 24.02 -19.74
N LEU A 326 9.05 23.75 -21.03
CA LEU A 326 8.42 22.67 -21.76
C LEU A 326 9.48 21.68 -22.22
N LEU A 327 9.24 20.40 -21.93
CA LEU A 327 9.86 19.27 -22.62
C LEU A 327 8.77 18.56 -23.41
N ARG A 328 8.93 18.51 -24.73
CA ARG A 328 8.04 17.78 -25.64
C ARG A 328 8.77 16.58 -26.21
N LEU A 329 8.20 15.40 -26.06
CA LEU A 329 8.64 14.17 -26.70
C LEU A 329 7.71 13.84 -27.86
N ASN A 330 8.27 13.37 -28.98
CA ASN A 330 7.50 12.98 -30.16
C ASN A 330 8.15 11.77 -30.82
N SER A 331 7.32 10.88 -31.36
CA SER A 331 7.75 9.69 -32.08
C SER A 331 6.77 9.38 -33.20
N SER A 332 7.00 8.31 -33.98
CA SER A 332 6.09 7.94 -35.07
C SER A 332 4.64 7.75 -34.61
N ASN A 333 4.45 7.24 -33.38
CA ASN A 333 3.14 6.96 -32.82
C ASN A 333 2.69 8.04 -31.83
N ILE A 334 3.59 8.89 -31.33
CA ILE A 334 3.29 9.95 -30.37
C ILE A 334 3.43 11.30 -31.07
N LYS A 335 2.30 11.95 -31.32
CA LYS A 335 2.27 13.27 -31.95
C LYS A 335 2.96 14.30 -31.05
N PHE A 336 2.64 14.29 -29.77
CA PHE A 336 3.37 15.02 -28.72
C PHE A 336 3.06 14.43 -27.34
N LEU A 337 4.06 14.43 -26.46
CA LEU A 337 3.95 14.22 -25.03
C LEU A 337 4.71 15.37 -24.34
N ASP A 338 3.95 16.29 -23.77
CA ASP A 338 4.44 17.52 -23.18
C ASP A 338 4.49 17.39 -21.67
N PHE A 339 5.65 17.69 -21.09
CA PHE A 339 5.86 17.93 -19.67
C PHE A 339 6.11 19.43 -19.48
N VAL A 340 5.20 20.10 -18.80
CA VAL A 340 5.29 21.54 -18.53
C VAL A 340 5.57 21.77 -17.06
N PHE A 341 6.71 22.39 -16.80
CA PHE A 341 7.15 22.80 -15.49
C PHE A 341 6.79 24.26 -15.26
N ALA A 342 6.43 24.59 -14.03
CA ALA A 342 6.14 25.97 -13.63
C ALA A 342 6.87 26.34 -12.34
N VAL A 343 7.08 27.64 -12.16
CA VAL A 343 7.60 28.20 -10.91
C VAL A 343 6.46 28.39 -9.91
N LYS A 344 6.65 27.91 -8.68
CA LYS A 344 5.76 28.04 -7.52
C LYS A 344 6.42 28.92 -6.48
N ASN A 345 5.70 29.94 -6.00
CA ASN A 345 6.16 30.84 -4.94
C ASN A 345 7.57 31.42 -5.19
N GLU A 346 7.88 31.71 -6.46
CA GLU A 346 9.15 32.30 -6.96
C GLU A 346 10.44 31.49 -6.72
N ASN A 347 10.44 30.46 -5.87
CA ASN A 347 11.68 29.77 -5.44
C ASN A 347 11.65 28.25 -5.64
N ARG A 348 10.54 27.68 -6.13
CA ARG A 348 10.42 26.23 -6.37
C ARG A 348 9.88 25.98 -7.76
N PHE A 349 10.24 24.85 -8.35
CA PHE A 349 9.60 24.35 -9.57
C PHE A 349 8.79 23.10 -9.27
N TYR A 350 7.84 22.80 -10.14
CA TYR A 350 7.06 21.56 -10.11
C TYR A 350 6.57 21.23 -11.53
N LEU A 351 6.22 19.97 -11.76
CA LEU A 351 5.48 19.55 -12.95
C LEU A 351 4.02 19.98 -12.80
N LYS A 352 3.62 20.97 -13.60
CA LYS A 352 2.29 21.60 -13.57
C LYS A 352 1.33 20.95 -14.54
N GLU A 353 1.80 20.63 -15.75
CA GLU A 353 0.94 20.12 -16.81
C GLU A 353 1.60 18.95 -17.54
N VAL A 354 0.78 17.95 -17.85
CA VAL A 354 1.11 16.91 -18.81
C VAL A 354 0.02 16.89 -19.88
N ASN A 355 0.43 16.97 -21.15
CA ASN A 355 -0.47 16.95 -22.29
C ASN A 355 0.06 15.97 -23.34
N MET A 356 -0.77 15.03 -23.77
CA MET A 356 -0.39 13.95 -24.66
C MET A 356 -1.37 13.81 -25.81
N SER A 357 -0.84 13.55 -27.01
CA SER A 357 -1.61 13.09 -28.17
C SER A 357 -0.83 12.00 -28.91
N MET A 358 -1.47 10.86 -29.17
CA MET A 358 -0.86 9.72 -29.87
C MET A 358 -1.84 9.04 -30.82
N TYR A 359 -1.29 8.29 -31.77
CA TYR A 359 -2.03 7.40 -32.66
C TYR A 359 -2.07 6.00 -32.06
N LEU A 360 -3.27 5.43 -31.94
CA LEU A 360 -3.47 4.03 -31.56
C LEU A 360 -3.21 3.14 -32.77
N VAL A 361 -2.94 1.86 -32.50
CA VAL A 361 -2.74 0.82 -33.53
C VAL A 361 -3.95 0.72 -34.48
N ASN A 362 -5.15 1.08 -34.00
CA ASN A 362 -6.39 1.09 -34.78
C ASN A 362 -6.56 2.37 -35.64
N GLY A 363 -5.57 3.26 -35.66
CA GLY A 363 -5.59 4.53 -36.42
C GLY A 363 -6.34 5.68 -35.73
N SER A 364 -6.99 5.45 -34.58
CA SER A 364 -7.64 6.50 -33.80
C SER A 364 -6.63 7.37 -33.05
N VAL A 365 -7.01 8.61 -32.75
CA VAL A 365 -6.18 9.55 -31.99
C VAL A 365 -6.63 9.57 -30.53
N PHE A 366 -5.71 9.31 -29.61
CA PHE A 366 -5.92 9.49 -28.18
C PHE A 366 -5.23 10.76 -27.72
N SER A 367 -6.00 11.68 -27.14
CA SER A 367 -5.48 12.95 -26.62
C SER A 367 -6.00 13.20 -25.21
N ILE A 368 -5.13 13.64 -24.32
CA ILE A 368 -5.46 13.91 -22.92
C ILE A 368 -4.53 14.95 -22.32
N ALA A 369 -5.06 15.82 -21.48
CA ALA A 369 -4.29 16.86 -20.81
C ALA A 369 -4.76 17.02 -19.36
N ASN A 370 -3.81 17.30 -18.47
CA ASN A 370 -4.09 17.78 -17.11
C ASN A 370 -3.11 18.90 -16.79
N ASN A 371 -3.64 20.07 -16.43
CA ASN A 371 -2.90 21.31 -16.18
C ASN A 371 -2.82 21.72 -14.71
N ASN A 372 -3.27 20.84 -13.79
CA ASN A 372 -3.29 21.07 -12.36
C ASN A 372 -2.56 19.95 -11.60
N LEU A 373 -1.35 19.62 -12.07
CA LEU A 373 -0.46 18.66 -11.43
C LEU A 373 0.46 19.36 -10.42
N SER A 374 0.93 18.62 -9.42
CA SER A 374 1.90 19.09 -8.41
C SER A 374 2.94 18.03 -8.10
N TYR A 375 3.59 17.49 -9.14
CA TYR A 375 4.64 16.48 -9.02
C TYR A 375 6.05 17.09 -9.11
N TRP A 376 7.06 16.33 -8.66
CA TRP A 376 8.49 16.68 -8.80
C TRP A 376 8.85 18.06 -8.25
N ASP A 377 8.25 18.40 -7.11
CA ASP A 377 8.40 19.70 -6.46
C ASP A 377 9.80 19.82 -5.80
N ALA A 378 10.63 20.76 -6.28
CA ALA A 378 11.97 21.00 -5.75
C ALA A 378 12.38 22.49 -5.83
N PRO A 379 13.36 22.94 -5.03
CA PRO A 379 13.89 24.31 -5.10
C PRO A 379 14.46 24.67 -6.48
N LEU A 380 14.29 25.93 -6.91
CA LEU A 380 14.97 26.44 -8.10
C LEU A 380 16.49 26.37 -7.94
N GLY A 381 17.19 26.03 -9.03
CA GLY A 381 18.64 25.82 -9.01
C GLY A 381 19.07 24.48 -8.40
N SER A 382 18.12 23.59 -8.06
CA SER A 382 18.35 22.19 -7.70
C SER A 382 17.71 21.26 -8.74
N SER A 383 18.03 19.96 -8.69
CA SER A 383 17.33 18.93 -9.48
C SER A 383 16.38 18.15 -8.58
N TYR A 384 15.31 17.58 -9.13
CA TYR A 384 14.51 16.55 -8.46
C TYR A 384 15.00 15.18 -8.93
N MET A 385 15.24 14.23 -8.02
CA MET A 385 15.74 12.89 -8.34
C MET A 385 14.93 11.81 -7.63
N CYS A 386 14.59 10.74 -8.35
CA CYS A 386 13.93 9.56 -7.82
C CYS A 386 14.39 8.31 -8.57
N ASN A 387 15.13 7.43 -7.89
CA ASN A 387 15.68 6.21 -8.47
C ASN A 387 14.61 5.11 -8.55
N LYS A 388 13.78 4.99 -7.51
CA LYS A 388 12.65 4.05 -7.49
C LYS A 388 11.55 4.48 -8.46
N GLU A 389 10.74 3.50 -8.88
CA GLU A 389 9.61 3.73 -9.78
C GLU A 389 8.61 4.71 -9.15
N GLN A 390 8.26 5.76 -9.89
CA GLN A 390 7.27 6.76 -9.47
C GLN A 390 6.16 6.89 -10.53
N THR A 391 4.91 6.82 -10.08
CA THR A 391 3.73 6.97 -10.96
C THR A 391 3.18 8.40 -10.90
N VAL A 392 3.05 9.03 -12.06
CA VAL A 392 2.37 10.32 -12.27
C VAL A 392 0.97 10.05 -12.80
N SER A 393 -0.05 10.37 -12.00
CA SER A 393 -1.45 10.20 -12.36
C SER A 393 -1.96 11.42 -13.11
N VAL A 394 -1.92 11.38 -14.45
CA VAL A 394 -2.40 12.48 -15.30
C VAL A 394 -3.92 12.51 -15.34
N SER A 395 -4.56 11.34 -15.47
CA SER A 395 -6.03 11.19 -15.43
C SER A 395 -6.43 9.76 -15.10
N GLY A 396 -7.73 9.48 -14.95
CA GLY A 396 -8.23 8.11 -14.78
C GLY A 396 -8.00 7.18 -15.99
N ALA A 397 -7.67 7.73 -17.16
CA ALA A 397 -7.40 6.96 -18.38
C ALA A 397 -5.91 6.99 -18.79
N PHE A 398 -5.06 7.75 -18.09
CA PHE A 398 -3.66 7.92 -18.46
C PHE A 398 -2.78 8.15 -17.23
N GLN A 399 -1.79 7.27 -17.06
CA GLN A 399 -0.77 7.34 -16.03
C GLN A 399 0.61 7.18 -16.68
N ILE A 400 1.63 7.78 -16.07
CA ILE A 400 3.02 7.67 -16.51
C ILE A 400 3.84 7.09 -15.37
N ASN A 401 4.44 5.92 -15.58
CA ASN A 401 5.43 5.39 -14.68
C ASN A 401 6.81 5.89 -15.12
N THR A 402 7.56 6.42 -14.16
CA THR A 402 8.90 6.98 -14.36
C THR A 402 9.93 6.16 -13.62
N PHE A 403 11.11 6.02 -14.22
CA PHE A 403 12.21 5.20 -13.72
C PHE A 403 13.52 5.97 -13.83
N ASP A 404 14.38 5.89 -12.80
CA ASP A 404 15.65 6.61 -12.73
C ASP A 404 15.49 8.11 -13.08
N LEU A 405 14.42 8.71 -12.52
CA LEU A 405 13.99 10.06 -12.82
C LEU A 405 14.98 11.07 -12.24
N ARG A 406 15.46 11.99 -13.07
CA ARG A 406 16.13 13.21 -12.63
C ARG A 406 15.79 14.38 -13.54
N VAL A 407 15.18 15.42 -12.99
CA VAL A 407 14.74 16.59 -13.75
C VAL A 407 15.22 17.89 -13.11
N GLN A 408 15.62 18.83 -13.94
CA GLN A 408 15.95 20.19 -13.53
C GLN A 408 15.52 21.16 -14.63
N PRO A 409 14.33 21.76 -14.49
CA PRO A 409 13.95 22.92 -15.27
C PRO A 409 14.50 24.19 -14.61
N PHE A 410 14.81 25.19 -15.44
CA PHE A 410 15.34 26.49 -15.02
C PHE A 410 16.71 26.41 -14.35
N ASN A 411 17.46 27.52 -14.38
CA ASN A 411 18.74 27.68 -13.67
C ASN A 411 19.70 26.48 -13.81
N VAL A 412 19.79 25.91 -15.01
CA VAL A 412 20.78 24.87 -15.33
C VAL A 412 22.11 25.57 -15.59
N MET A 413 23.13 25.21 -14.81
CA MET A 413 24.47 25.80 -14.92
C MET A 413 25.40 24.80 -15.62
N GLU A 414 26.17 25.28 -16.60
CA GLU A 414 27.13 24.46 -17.38
C GLU A 414 26.55 23.21 -18.06
N GLY A 415 25.23 23.16 -18.29
CA GLY A 415 24.58 21.98 -18.87
C GLY A 415 24.65 20.74 -17.97
N LYS A 416 24.79 20.93 -16.64
CA LYS A 416 24.85 19.85 -15.65
C LYS A 416 23.74 19.98 -14.62
N TYR A 417 23.37 18.85 -14.02
CA TYR A 417 22.47 18.85 -12.88
C TYR A 417 23.14 19.45 -11.65
N SER A 418 22.38 20.28 -10.93
CA SER A 418 22.67 20.74 -9.58
C SER A 418 22.41 19.64 -8.55
N THR A 419 22.62 19.97 -7.27
CA THR A 419 22.26 19.12 -6.13
C THR A 419 20.83 18.61 -6.25
N ALA A 420 20.63 17.33 -5.99
CA ALA A 420 19.32 16.69 -6.10
C ALA A 420 18.55 16.79 -4.78
N GLN A 421 17.29 17.19 -4.87
CA GLN A 421 16.25 16.88 -3.89
C GLN A 421 15.75 15.47 -4.20
N GLU A 422 16.01 14.54 -3.29
CA GLU A 422 15.58 13.15 -3.43
C GLU A 422 14.09 12.99 -3.10
N CYS A 423 13.44 12.03 -3.75
CA CYS A 423 12.06 11.67 -3.46
C CYS A 423 11.99 10.82 -2.19
N SER A 424 10.88 10.94 -1.45
CA SER A 424 10.67 10.16 -0.21
C SER A 424 10.64 8.65 -0.41
N LEU A 425 10.50 8.17 -1.65
CA LEU A 425 10.57 6.74 -1.95
C LEU A 425 11.99 6.19 -1.75
N ASP A 426 13.02 6.99 -2.00
CA ASP A 426 14.43 6.59 -1.89
C ASP A 426 14.95 6.63 -0.43
N ASP A 427 14.19 7.21 0.51
CA ASP A 427 14.58 7.33 1.92
C ASP A 427 14.48 6.00 2.70
N ASP A 428 15.56 5.21 2.70
CA ASP A 428 15.69 4.02 3.56
C ASP A 428 16.16 4.37 5.00
N THR A 429 16.47 5.64 5.26
CA THR A 429 17.04 6.15 6.52
C THR A 429 16.09 6.05 7.72
N ILE A 430 14.77 6.05 7.48
CA ILE A 430 13.74 5.94 8.53
C ILE A 430 13.65 4.51 9.11
N LEU A 431 14.10 3.50 8.36
CA LEU A 431 14.06 2.11 8.81
C LEU A 431 15.05 1.85 9.97
N ILE A 432 16.19 2.56 9.97
CA ILE A 432 17.29 2.32 10.93
C ILE A 432 16.87 2.66 12.38
N PRO A 433 16.29 3.83 12.69
CA PRO A 433 15.83 4.14 14.04
C PRO A 433 14.74 3.20 14.56
N ILE A 434 13.85 2.71 13.69
CA ILE A 434 12.75 1.82 14.06
C ILE A 434 13.30 0.46 14.51
N ILE A 435 14.26 -0.10 13.77
CA ILE A 435 14.91 -1.38 14.11
C ILE A 435 15.68 -1.25 15.43
N VAL A 436 16.41 -0.14 15.62
CA VAL A 436 17.15 0.11 16.86
C VAL A 436 16.21 0.27 18.05
N GLY A 437 15.10 0.99 17.89
CA GLY A 437 14.07 1.16 18.92
C GLY A 437 13.39 -0.14 19.32
N ALA A 438 13.02 -0.98 18.34
CA ALA A 438 12.42 -2.28 18.59
C ALA A 438 13.38 -3.24 19.32
N GLY A 439 14.67 -3.24 18.95
CA GLY A 439 15.70 -4.04 19.60
C GLY A 439 15.92 -3.66 21.07
N LEU A 440 16.01 -2.36 21.36
CA LEU A 440 16.15 -1.84 22.73
C LEU A 440 14.93 -2.18 23.60
N SER A 441 13.72 -2.03 23.06
CA SER A 441 12.47 -2.36 23.78
C SER A 441 12.39 -3.86 24.11
N GLY A 442 12.71 -4.72 23.15
CA GLY A 442 12.72 -6.18 23.36
C GLY A 442 13.70 -6.61 24.46
N LEU A 443 14.91 -6.03 24.49
CA LEU A 443 15.92 -6.35 25.50
C LEU A 443 15.44 -5.99 26.92
N ILE A 444 14.80 -4.83 27.08
CA ILE A 444 14.26 -4.38 28.38
C ILE A 444 13.19 -5.35 28.88
N ILE A 445 12.27 -5.78 28.01
CA ILE A 445 11.21 -6.72 28.37
C ILE A 445 11.79 -8.04 28.88
N VAL A 446 12.82 -8.58 28.21
CA VAL A 446 13.48 -9.82 28.62
C VAL A 446 14.11 -9.68 30.01
N ILE A 447 14.80 -8.56 30.28
CA ILE A 447 15.41 -8.29 31.59
C ILE A 447 14.34 -8.22 32.69
N VAL A 448 13.23 -7.52 32.43
CA VAL A 448 12.12 -7.41 33.40
C VAL A 448 11.50 -8.78 33.69
N ILE A 449 11.25 -9.60 32.68
CA ILE A 449 10.70 -10.95 32.86
C ILE A 449 11.67 -11.82 33.69
N ALA A 450 12.96 -11.82 33.36
CA ALA A 450 13.97 -12.57 34.10
C ALA A 450 14.04 -12.12 35.57
N TYR A 451 13.98 -10.81 35.83
CA TYR A 451 13.95 -10.26 37.18
C TYR A 451 12.70 -10.67 37.97
N LEU A 452 11.51 -10.64 37.36
CA LEU A 452 10.27 -11.04 38.01
C LEU A 452 10.26 -12.54 38.36
N ILE A 453 10.80 -13.40 37.47
CA ILE A 453 10.92 -14.84 37.72
C ILE A 453 11.96 -15.10 38.83
N GLY A 454 13.12 -14.43 38.79
CA GLY A 454 14.16 -14.54 39.82
C GLY A 454 13.66 -14.09 41.20
N ARG A 455 12.97 -12.95 41.26
CA ARG A 455 12.38 -12.44 42.51
C ARG A 455 11.31 -13.36 43.08
N ARG A 456 10.51 -14.03 42.23
CA ARG A 456 9.53 -15.03 42.70
C ARG A 456 10.17 -16.25 43.37
N LYS A 457 11.39 -16.64 42.99
CA LYS A 457 12.08 -17.80 43.60
C LYS A 457 12.72 -17.50 44.97
N SER A 458 13.03 -16.24 45.29
CA SER A 458 13.72 -15.90 46.55
C SER A 458 12.83 -15.83 47.80
N TYR A 459 11.51 -15.98 47.70
CA TYR A 459 10.60 -15.91 48.86
C TYR A 459 10.22 -17.26 49.50
N ALA A 460 10.77 -18.39 49.00
CA ALA A 460 10.38 -19.74 49.44
C ALA A 460 11.42 -20.44 50.35
N GLY A 461 12.01 -19.73 51.32
CA GLY A 461 13.01 -20.35 52.18
C GLY A 461 13.34 -19.58 53.46
N TYR A 462 12.45 -19.63 54.45
CA TYR A 462 12.83 -19.61 55.87
C TYR A 462 11.81 -20.47 56.64
N GLN A 463 12.17 -21.74 56.92
CA GLN A 463 11.59 -22.48 58.04
C GLN A 463 12.41 -22.11 59.28
N THR A 464 11.74 -21.53 60.28
CA THR A 464 12.29 -21.32 61.62
C THR A 464 12.40 -22.67 62.33
N LEU A 465 13.59 -22.94 62.87
CA LEU A 465 13.91 -24.10 63.73
C LEU A 465 13.11 -24.09 65.02
#